data_AF-A0A960FPN9-F1
#
_entry.id   AF-A0A960FPN9-F1
#
_cell.length_a   1.000
_cell.length_b   1.000
_cell.length_c   1.000
_cell.angle_alpha   90.00
_cell.angle_beta   90.00
_cell.angle_gamma   90.00
#
_symmetry.space_group_name_H-M   'P 1'
#
loop_
_entity.id
_entity.type
_entity.pdbx_description
1 polymer ?
#
loop_
_entity_poly.entity_id
_entity_poly.type
_entity_poly.pdbx_seq_one_letter_code
_entity_poly.pdbx_strand_id
1 'polypeptide(L)'
;MLTMKPEHIAEWVARELPGDTLESHLLASQYSPQYSAPGSHTSSSGDFGDRQRAAFVESLALDPDRKIGFLVQSTVYALTDRRLCIATRGGFRDRPKELLHAGPREGLTVYWYDGRVEAGNQFRHFVFVFADGSWRSDRTGIKAMGRVPKANNAQHFTAALGPAAVEQR
;
A
#
# COMPACT_ATOMS: atom_id res chain seq x y z
N MET A 1 -13.66 6.57 14.56
CA MET A 1 -13.00 5.77 13.51
C MET A 1 -11.86 5.02 14.18
N LEU A 2 -11.81 3.69 14.06
CA LEU A 2 -10.71 2.92 14.62
C LEU A 2 -9.47 3.15 13.76
N THR A 3 -8.39 3.52 14.42
CA THR A 3 -7.08 3.72 13.80
C THR A 3 -6.24 2.49 14.14
N MET A 4 -5.63 1.87 13.13
CA MET A 4 -4.59 0.86 13.34
C MET A 4 -3.50 1.46 14.22
N LYS A 5 -3.24 0.82 15.35
CA LYS A 5 -2.16 1.21 16.23
C LYS A 5 -0.85 0.57 15.75
N PRO A 6 0.28 1.29 15.75
CA PRO A 6 1.59 0.71 15.42
C PRO A 6 1.90 -0.55 16.25
N GLU A 7 1.51 -0.56 17.54
CA GLU A 7 1.69 -1.71 18.43
C GLU A 7 1.01 -2.99 17.90
N HIS A 8 -0.17 -2.89 17.29
CA HIS A 8 -0.84 -4.07 16.72
C HIS A 8 -0.07 -4.66 15.53
N ILE A 9 0.67 -3.82 14.79
CA ILE A 9 1.49 -4.26 13.66
C ILE A 9 2.78 -4.87 14.19
N ALA A 10 3.39 -4.25 15.20
CA ALA A 10 4.59 -4.77 15.84
C ALA A 10 4.32 -6.15 16.48
N GLU A 11 3.22 -6.31 17.21
CA GLU A 11 2.77 -7.60 17.76
C GLU A 11 2.56 -8.65 16.67
N TRP A 12 1.95 -8.24 15.55
CA TRP A 12 1.72 -9.12 14.42
C TRP A 12 3.04 -9.54 13.75
N VAL A 13 3.96 -8.61 13.50
CA VAL A 13 5.30 -8.89 12.96
C VAL A 13 6.07 -9.83 13.88
N ALA A 14 6.10 -9.56 15.18
CA ALA A 14 6.80 -10.41 16.14
C ALA A 14 6.29 -11.86 16.15
N ARG A 15 5.00 -12.06 15.86
CA ARG A 15 4.38 -13.39 15.77
C ARG A 15 4.60 -14.07 14.42
N GLU A 16 4.31 -13.39 13.31
CA GLU A 16 4.37 -13.97 11.97
C GLU A 16 5.80 -14.07 11.42
N LEU A 17 6.70 -13.19 11.89
CA LEU A 17 8.06 -13.04 11.39
C LEU A 17 9.05 -12.98 12.58
N PRO A 18 9.23 -14.08 13.33
CA PRO A 18 10.11 -14.07 14.49
C PRO A 18 11.54 -13.65 14.13
N GLY A 19 12.06 -12.66 14.86
CA GLY A 19 13.41 -12.13 14.68
C GLY A 19 13.54 -10.95 13.70
N ASP A 20 12.46 -10.58 13.01
CA ASP A 20 12.40 -9.32 12.27
C ASP A 20 12.01 -8.16 13.20
N THR A 21 12.53 -6.96 12.92
CA THR A 21 12.18 -5.72 13.63
C THR A 21 11.36 -4.81 12.74
N LEU A 22 10.17 -4.39 13.20
CA LEU A 22 9.33 -3.44 12.47
C LEU A 22 9.99 -2.06 12.39
N GLU A 23 10.21 -1.55 11.19
CA GLU A 23 10.70 -0.18 10.95
C GLU A 23 9.55 0.79 10.68
N SER A 24 8.64 0.40 9.80
CA SER A 24 7.53 1.26 9.37
C SER A 24 6.37 0.44 8.83
N HIS A 25 5.23 1.10 8.65
CA HIS A 25 4.05 0.45 8.10
C HIS A 25 3.23 1.39 7.21
N LEU A 26 2.42 0.82 6.35
CA LEU A 26 1.50 1.58 5.51
C LEU A 26 0.13 0.90 5.49
N LEU A 27 -0.91 1.71 5.66
CA LEU A 27 -2.28 1.28 5.46
C LEU A 27 -2.71 1.65 4.05
N ALA A 28 -2.93 0.63 3.24
CA ALA A 28 -3.41 0.80 1.88
C ALA A 28 -4.94 0.69 1.82
N SER A 29 -5.52 1.39 0.85
CA SER A 29 -6.95 1.44 0.55
C SER A 29 -7.84 2.02 1.65
N GLN A 30 -7.25 2.76 2.60
CA GLN A 30 -8.02 3.59 3.54
C GLN A 30 -8.58 4.81 2.79
N TYR A 31 -9.91 5.00 2.83
CA TYR A 31 -10.64 6.12 2.19
C TYR A 31 -10.62 6.16 0.65
N SER A 32 -10.36 5.03 0.00
CA SER A 32 -10.10 4.96 -1.44
C SER A 32 -11.08 3.99 -2.11
N PRO A 33 -11.77 4.36 -3.20
CA PRO A 33 -12.51 3.39 -4.03
C PRO A 33 -11.62 2.25 -4.47
N GLN A 34 -12.17 1.04 -4.40
CA GLN A 34 -11.40 -0.16 -4.08
C GLN A 34 -10.95 -0.97 -5.29
N TYR A 35 -11.33 -0.59 -6.51
CA TYR A 35 -10.97 -1.35 -7.70
C TYR A 35 -11.29 -0.55 -8.97
N SER A 36 -10.32 -0.48 -9.88
CA SER A 36 -10.55 -0.05 -11.26
C SER A 36 -9.85 -1.06 -12.17
N ALA A 37 -10.47 -2.22 -12.36
CA ALA A 37 -10.22 -2.99 -13.59
C ALA A 37 -10.48 -2.11 -14.82
N PRO A 38 -9.90 -2.45 -15.98
CA PRO A 38 -10.34 -1.88 -17.26
C PRO A 38 -11.87 -2.00 -17.38
N GLY A 39 -12.58 -0.87 -17.43
CA GLY A 39 -14.05 -0.82 -17.48
C GLY A 39 -14.79 -0.83 -16.12
N SER A 40 -14.10 -0.95 -14.98
CA SER A 40 -14.73 -0.90 -13.65
C SER A 40 -14.78 0.53 -13.12
N HIS A 41 -15.98 1.10 -13.09
CA HIS A 41 -16.26 2.38 -12.42
C HIS A 41 -16.60 2.13 -10.95
N THR A 42 -15.64 2.35 -10.04
CA THR A 42 -15.99 2.50 -8.62
C THR A 42 -16.41 3.95 -8.39
N SER A 43 -17.65 4.10 -7.92
CA SER A 43 -18.38 5.34 -7.73
C SER A 43 -17.83 6.18 -6.58
N SER A 44 -16.64 6.76 -6.73
CA SER A 44 -16.39 8.06 -6.12
C SER A 44 -16.05 9.07 -7.20
N SER A 45 -16.46 10.29 -6.94
CA SER A 45 -16.62 11.42 -7.84
C SER A 45 -15.28 12.02 -8.34
N GLY A 46 -14.36 11.21 -8.86
CA GLY A 46 -13.12 11.69 -9.46
C GLY A 46 -12.07 10.60 -9.68
N ASP A 47 -11.29 10.75 -10.75
CA ASP A 47 -10.03 10.00 -10.93
C ASP A 47 -8.92 10.70 -10.14
N PHE A 48 -8.55 10.15 -8.99
CA PHE A 48 -7.52 10.72 -8.11
C PHE A 48 -6.10 10.27 -8.47
N GLY A 49 -5.86 9.96 -9.75
CA GLY A 49 -4.63 9.35 -10.25
C GLY A 49 -4.71 7.82 -10.35
N ASP A 50 -5.90 7.22 -10.26
CA ASP A 50 -6.09 5.78 -10.41
C ASP A 50 -5.82 5.31 -11.84
N ARG A 51 -6.22 6.10 -12.85
CA ARG A 51 -5.92 5.77 -14.25
C ARG A 51 -4.43 5.81 -14.54
N GLN A 52 -3.72 6.78 -13.99
CA GLN A 52 -2.26 6.86 -14.10
C GLN A 52 -1.61 5.62 -13.47
N ARG A 53 -2.12 5.13 -12.34
CA ARG A 53 -1.58 3.93 -11.68
C ARG A 53 -1.80 2.70 -12.54
N ALA A 54 -3.01 2.55 -13.10
CA ALA A 54 -3.36 1.46 -13.98
C ALA A 54 -2.48 1.46 -15.24
N ALA A 55 -2.37 2.60 -15.91
CA ALA A 55 -1.51 2.77 -17.10
C ALA A 55 -0.02 2.50 -16.78
N PHE A 56 0.45 2.92 -15.59
CA PHE A 56 1.82 2.65 -15.18
C PHE A 56 2.06 1.16 -14.91
N VAL A 57 1.14 0.47 -14.23
CA VAL A 57 1.20 -0.99 -14.06
C VAL A 57 1.22 -1.71 -15.42
N GLU A 58 0.38 -1.29 -16.37
CA GLU A 58 0.39 -1.82 -17.74
C GLU A 58 1.74 -1.58 -18.44
N SER A 59 2.34 -0.40 -18.26
CA SER A 59 3.64 -0.05 -18.86
C SER A 59 4.81 -0.88 -18.33
N LEU A 60 4.70 -1.42 -17.11
CA LEU A 60 5.71 -2.30 -16.52
C LEU A 60 5.62 -3.75 -17.02
N ALA A 61 4.61 -4.08 -17.83
CA ALA A 61 4.39 -5.42 -18.37
C ALA A 61 4.42 -6.54 -17.30
N LEU A 62 3.88 -6.25 -16.11
CA LEU A 62 3.87 -7.17 -14.98
C LEU A 62 2.90 -8.33 -15.23
N ASP A 63 3.32 -9.54 -14.88
CA ASP A 63 2.51 -10.76 -15.02
C ASP A 63 1.26 -10.71 -14.11
N PRO A 64 0.03 -10.67 -14.66
CA PRO A 64 -1.20 -10.58 -13.88
C PRO A 64 -1.37 -11.72 -12.86
N ASP A 65 -0.86 -12.92 -13.15
CA ASP A 65 -0.97 -14.09 -12.28
C ASP A 65 -0.05 -14.00 -11.05
N ARG A 66 0.93 -13.08 -11.08
CA ARG A 66 1.83 -12.76 -9.97
C ARG A 66 1.31 -11.65 -9.07
N LYS A 67 0.09 -11.16 -9.30
CA LYS A 67 -0.49 -10.10 -8.47
C LYS A 67 -0.87 -10.62 -7.08
N ILE A 68 -0.23 -10.05 -6.06
CA ILE A 68 -0.48 -10.40 -4.66
C ILE A 68 -1.87 -9.94 -4.24
N GLY A 69 -2.72 -10.87 -3.82
CA GLY A 69 -4.03 -10.58 -3.24
C GLY A 69 -4.99 -9.89 -4.22
N PHE A 70 -5.15 -10.42 -5.45
CA PHE A 70 -5.97 -9.86 -6.53
C PHE A 70 -7.36 -9.34 -6.10
N LEU A 71 -8.05 -10.01 -5.15
CA LEU A 71 -9.36 -9.61 -4.63
C LEU A 71 -9.33 -8.95 -3.23
N VAL A 72 -8.14 -8.75 -2.66
CA VAL A 72 -8.00 -8.15 -1.33
C VAL A 72 -8.12 -6.63 -1.44
N GLN A 73 -9.15 -6.09 -0.81
CA GLN A 73 -9.53 -4.69 -0.87
C GLN A 73 -8.83 -3.79 0.16
N SER A 74 -8.25 -4.36 1.21
CA SER A 74 -7.60 -3.59 2.26
C SER A 74 -6.42 -4.35 2.81
N THR A 75 -5.26 -3.71 2.71
CA THR A 75 -3.96 -4.30 3.01
C THR A 75 -3.20 -3.47 4.01
N VAL A 76 -2.34 -4.16 4.75
CA VAL A 76 -1.34 -3.58 5.63
C VAL A 76 0.02 -3.98 5.08
N TYR A 77 0.87 -2.99 4.88
CA TYR A 77 2.26 -3.20 4.57
C TYR A 77 3.07 -3.02 5.84
N ALA A 78 3.91 -3.99 6.18
CA ALA A 78 4.86 -3.91 7.28
C ALA A 78 6.26 -4.02 6.69
N LEU A 79 7.03 -2.94 6.81
CA LEU A 79 8.44 -2.90 6.44
C LEU A 79 9.27 -3.25 7.68
N THR A 80 10.07 -4.30 7.58
CA THR A 80 11.01 -4.71 8.61
C THR A 80 12.44 -4.37 8.19
N ASP A 81 13.39 -4.65 9.08
CA ASP A 81 14.82 -4.60 8.77
C ASP A 81 15.22 -5.54 7.60
N ARG A 82 14.45 -6.58 7.31
CA ARG A 82 14.80 -7.63 6.33
C ARG A 82 13.89 -7.73 5.12
N ARG A 83 12.60 -7.41 5.28
CA ARG A 83 11.59 -7.71 4.26
C ARG A 83 10.45 -6.70 4.25
N LEU A 84 9.70 -6.70 3.17
CA LEU A 84 8.39 -6.07 3.09
C LEU A 84 7.31 -7.15 3.13
N CYS A 85 6.37 -7.01 4.06
CA CYS A 85 5.25 -7.93 4.20
C CYS A 85 3.93 -7.25 3.86
N ILE A 86 3.06 -7.99 3.21
CA ILE A 86 1.73 -7.56 2.82
C ILE A 86 0.74 -8.49 3.49
N ALA A 87 -0.18 -7.92 4.27
CA ALA A 87 -1.21 -8.66 4.97
C ALA A 87 -2.60 -8.11 4.65
N THR A 88 -3.63 -8.94 4.80
CA THR A 88 -5.02 -8.47 4.81
C THR A 88 -5.28 -7.63 6.07
N ARG A 89 -6.18 -6.66 5.95
CA ARG A 89 -6.67 -5.82 7.05
C ARG A 89 -8.00 -6.35 7.57
N GLY A 90 -8.14 -6.46 8.89
CA GLY A 90 -9.40 -6.82 9.54
C GLY A 90 -10.46 -5.71 9.50
N GLY A 91 -11.70 -6.04 9.10
CA GLY A 91 -12.82 -5.08 9.07
C GLY A 91 -13.38 -4.69 10.45
N PHE A 92 -13.55 -5.64 11.36
CA PHE A 92 -14.11 -5.39 12.70
C PHE A 92 -13.08 -4.91 13.74
N ARG A 93 -11.81 -5.30 13.58
CA ARG A 93 -10.68 -4.84 14.39
C ARG A 93 -9.60 -4.40 13.42
N ASP A 94 -9.19 -3.14 13.52
CA ASP A 94 -8.16 -2.57 12.66
C ASP A 94 -6.79 -3.14 13.05
N ARG A 95 -6.51 -4.33 12.48
CA ARG A 95 -5.34 -5.18 12.74
C ARG A 95 -4.95 -5.93 11.46
N PRO A 96 -3.67 -6.26 11.26
CA PRO A 96 -3.28 -7.23 10.26
C PRO A 96 -3.86 -8.61 10.60
N LYS A 97 -4.23 -9.39 9.58
CA LYS A 97 -4.82 -10.72 9.75
C LYS A 97 -3.99 -11.81 9.07
N GLU A 98 -4.17 -11.96 7.76
CA GLU A 98 -3.57 -13.02 6.96
C GLU A 98 -2.39 -12.46 6.18
N LEU A 99 -1.22 -13.10 6.30
CA LEU A 99 -0.07 -12.78 5.48
C LEU A 99 -0.34 -13.21 4.03
N LEU A 100 -0.32 -12.25 3.12
CA LEU A 100 -0.49 -12.49 1.67
C LEU A 100 0.85 -12.74 0.99
N HIS A 101 1.88 -12.01 1.40
CA HIS A 101 3.21 -12.13 0.83
C HIS A 101 4.26 -11.52 1.78
N ALA A 102 5.46 -12.06 1.75
CA ALA A 102 6.64 -11.50 2.40
C ALA A 102 7.84 -11.70 1.48
N GLY A 103 8.45 -10.59 1.05
CA GLY A 103 9.60 -10.62 0.15
C GLY A 103 10.76 -9.81 0.70
N PRO A 104 12.01 -10.23 0.45
CA PRO A 104 13.20 -9.54 0.97
C PRO A 104 13.24 -8.09 0.47
N ARG A 105 13.92 -7.21 1.22
CA ARG A 105 14.19 -5.85 0.76
C ARG A 105 15.11 -5.82 -0.45
N GLU A 106 16.01 -6.80 -0.55
CA GLU A 106 16.87 -6.97 -1.71
C GLU A 106 16.03 -7.24 -2.96
N GLY A 107 16.20 -6.39 -3.97
CA GLY A 107 15.44 -6.46 -5.22
C GLY A 107 13.98 -6.01 -5.13
N LEU A 108 13.54 -5.45 -4.01
CA LEU A 108 12.27 -4.71 -3.92
C LEU A 108 12.39 -3.36 -4.63
N THR A 109 11.47 -3.08 -5.53
CA THR A 109 11.27 -1.74 -6.10
C THR A 109 9.87 -1.24 -5.79
N VAL A 110 9.76 -0.02 -5.30
CA VAL A 110 8.50 0.63 -4.97
C VAL A 110 8.39 1.95 -5.71
N TYR A 111 7.60 1.94 -6.78
CA TYR A 111 7.26 3.17 -7.49
C TYR A 111 6.16 3.90 -6.73
N TRP A 112 6.27 5.21 -6.59
CA TRP A 112 5.24 6.00 -5.94
C TRP A 112 5.08 7.38 -6.58
N TYR A 113 3.89 7.94 -6.47
CA TYR A 113 3.62 9.33 -6.83
C TYR A 113 2.38 9.81 -6.07
N ASP A 114 2.27 11.13 -5.92
CA ASP A 114 1.08 11.75 -5.35
C ASP A 114 0.09 12.08 -6.48
N GLY A 115 -1.15 11.61 -6.32
CA GLY A 115 -2.24 11.90 -7.24
C GLY A 115 -2.68 13.37 -7.17
N ARG A 116 -3.65 13.72 -8.01
CA ARG A 116 -4.17 15.09 -8.11
C ARG A 116 -4.85 15.54 -6.82
N VAL A 117 -4.65 16.82 -6.48
CA VAL A 117 -5.33 17.48 -5.37
C VAL A 117 -6.68 17.98 -5.87
N GLU A 118 -7.75 17.30 -5.47
CA GLU A 118 -9.12 17.77 -5.69
C GLU A 118 -9.69 18.31 -4.38
N ALA A 119 -10.89 18.90 -4.41
CA ALA A 119 -11.58 19.61 -3.32
C ALA A 119 -11.66 18.82 -1.98
N GLY A 120 -10.52 18.68 -1.29
CA GLY A 120 -10.35 18.01 0.00
C GLY A 120 -9.62 16.66 0.00
N ASN A 121 -9.36 16.02 -1.14
CA ASN A 121 -8.75 14.68 -1.17
C ASN A 121 -7.44 14.63 -1.95
N GLN A 122 -6.48 13.87 -1.43
CA GLN A 122 -5.19 13.61 -2.07
C GLN A 122 -4.70 12.23 -1.63
N PHE A 123 -4.17 11.46 -2.56
CA PHE A 123 -3.72 10.09 -2.35
C PHE A 123 -2.28 9.91 -2.84
N ARG A 124 -1.50 9.10 -2.12
CA ARG A 124 -0.22 8.57 -2.61
C ARG A 124 -0.46 7.19 -3.19
N HIS A 125 -0.07 7.00 -4.44
CA HIS A 125 -0.16 5.73 -5.14
C HIS A 125 1.17 5.00 -5.06
N PHE A 126 1.10 3.67 -5.01
CA PHE A 126 2.26 2.80 -4.95
C PHE A 126 2.12 1.64 -5.94
N VAL A 127 3.23 1.22 -6.53
CA VAL A 127 3.41 -0.05 -7.23
C VAL A 127 4.64 -0.74 -6.66
N PHE A 128 4.41 -1.83 -5.94
CA PHE A 128 5.43 -2.68 -5.33
C PHE A 128 5.75 -3.83 -6.26
N VAL A 129 7.02 -4.01 -6.59
CA VAL A 129 7.54 -5.11 -7.43
C VAL A 129 8.66 -5.79 -6.67
N PHE A 130 8.50 -7.08 -6.41
CA PHE A 130 9.49 -7.92 -5.72
C PHE A 130 10.39 -8.63 -6.73
N ALA A 131 11.58 -9.05 -6.28
CA ALA A 131 12.56 -9.76 -7.11
C ALA A 131 12.05 -11.08 -7.71
N ASP A 132 11.06 -11.72 -7.07
CA ASP A 132 10.43 -12.95 -7.55
C ASP A 132 9.36 -12.72 -8.63
N GLY A 133 9.17 -11.45 -9.05
CA GLY A 133 8.15 -11.03 -10.00
C GLY A 133 6.77 -10.83 -9.39
N SER A 134 6.58 -11.14 -8.10
CA SER A 134 5.35 -10.83 -7.38
C SER A 134 5.17 -9.31 -7.30
N TRP A 135 3.93 -8.84 -7.44
CA TRP A 135 3.67 -7.40 -7.41
C TRP A 135 2.32 -7.06 -6.82
N ARG A 136 2.20 -5.80 -6.38
CA ARG A 136 0.93 -5.23 -5.94
C ARG A 136 0.93 -3.74 -6.15
N SER A 137 -0.21 -3.19 -6.57
CA SER A 137 -0.43 -1.75 -6.61
C SER A 137 -1.55 -1.37 -5.65
N ASP A 138 -1.34 -0.28 -4.92
CA ASP A 138 -2.23 0.19 -3.86
C ASP A 138 -2.15 1.73 -3.77
N ARG A 139 -2.96 2.33 -2.89
CA ARG A 139 -2.84 3.74 -2.54
C ARG A 139 -3.17 3.98 -1.08
N THR A 140 -2.72 5.10 -0.55
CA THR A 140 -3.07 5.57 0.78
C THR A 140 -3.54 7.03 0.73
N GLY A 141 -4.50 7.39 1.57
CA GLY A 141 -4.97 8.77 1.68
C GLY A 141 -3.97 9.63 2.43
N ILE A 142 -3.39 10.64 1.78
CA ILE A 142 -2.54 11.64 2.44
C ILE A 142 -3.34 12.86 2.93
N LYS A 143 -4.47 13.13 2.26
CA LYS A 143 -5.51 14.07 2.69
C LYS A 143 -6.88 13.46 2.36
N ALA A 144 -7.79 13.43 3.33
CA ALA A 144 -9.15 12.93 3.17
C ALA A 144 -10.16 13.89 3.79
N MET A 145 -11.22 14.23 3.06
CA MET A 145 -12.28 15.16 3.48
C MET A 145 -11.72 16.50 3.98
N GLY A 146 -10.71 17.03 3.31
CA GLY A 146 -10.05 18.29 3.64
C GLY A 146 -9.02 18.20 4.77
N ARG A 147 -8.81 17.02 5.37
CA ARG A 147 -7.98 16.86 6.57
C ARG A 147 -6.87 15.82 6.36
N VAL A 148 -5.74 16.02 7.02
CA VAL A 148 -4.68 15.01 7.09
C VAL A 148 -5.11 13.92 8.09
N PRO A 149 -5.12 12.63 7.71
CA PRO A 149 -5.43 11.56 8.65
C PRO A 149 -4.43 11.55 9.81
N LYS A 150 -4.92 11.38 11.05
CA LYS A 150 -4.06 11.39 12.27
C LYS A 150 -2.95 10.34 12.26
N ALA A 151 -3.14 9.23 11.53
CA ALA A 151 -2.16 8.17 11.38
C ALA A 151 -1.65 8.04 9.93
N ASN A 152 -1.53 9.18 9.23
CA ASN A 152 -0.87 9.19 7.92
C ASN A 152 0.63 8.90 8.12
N ASN A 153 1.05 7.69 7.77
CA ASN A 153 2.45 7.26 7.83
C ASN A 153 3.10 7.18 6.43
N ALA A 154 2.44 7.70 5.37
CA ALA A 154 2.88 7.52 3.99
C ALA A 154 4.29 8.09 3.74
N GLN A 155 4.57 9.30 4.24
CA GLN A 155 5.88 9.93 4.07
C GLN A 155 6.99 9.17 4.79
N HIS A 156 6.75 8.77 6.05
CA HIS A 156 7.72 8.03 6.84
C HIS A 156 7.96 6.63 6.26
N PHE A 157 6.91 5.96 5.75
CA PHE A 157 7.04 4.70 5.06
C PHE A 157 7.85 4.81 3.76
N THR A 158 7.58 5.82 2.92
CA THR A 158 8.40 6.09 1.72
C THR A 158 9.86 6.36 2.09
N ALA A 159 10.12 7.13 3.15
CA ALA A 159 11.47 7.39 3.61
C ALA A 159 12.17 6.11 4.11
N ALA A 160 11.47 5.26 4.86
CA ALA A 160 12.01 4.01 5.39
C ALA A 160 12.33 2.98 4.30
N LEU A 161 11.61 2.99 3.17
CA LEU A 161 11.94 2.17 1.99
C LEU A 161 13.33 2.51 1.42
N GLY A 162 13.81 3.75 1.60
CA GLY A 162 15.14 4.17 1.20
C GLY A 162 15.34 4.03 -0.33
N PRO A 163 16.47 3.46 -0.79
CA PRO A 163 16.77 3.31 -2.21
C PRO A 163 15.75 2.50 -3.02
N ALA A 164 14.92 1.67 -2.36
CA ALA A 164 13.86 0.92 -3.03
C ALA A 164 12.72 1.83 -3.52
N ALA A 165 12.56 3.03 -2.96
CA ALA A 165 11.48 3.95 -3.33
C ALA A 165 11.87 4.85 -4.51
N VAL A 166 11.13 4.76 -5.61
CA VAL A 166 11.33 5.54 -6.83
C VAL A 166 10.13 6.44 -7.07
N GLU A 167 10.31 7.75 -6.96
CA GLU A 167 9.26 8.74 -7.27
C GLU A 167 9.03 8.80 -8.79
N GLN A 168 7.78 8.67 -9.21
CA GLN A 168 7.33 8.90 -10.58
C GLN A 168 6.79 10.33 -10.69
N ARG A 169 7.26 11.09 -11.68
CA ARG A 169 6.83 12.47 -11.94
C ARG A 169 5.82 12.52 -13.07
#